data_AF-A0A838RSB7-F1
#
_entry.id   AF-A0A838RSB7-F1
#
_cell.length_a   1.000
_cell.length_b   1.000
_cell.length_c   1.000
_cell.angle_alpha   90.00
_cell.angle_beta   90.00
_cell.angle_gamma   90.00
#
_symmetry.space_group_name_H-M   'P 1'
#
loop_
_entity.id
_entity.type
_entity.pdbx_description
1 polymer ?
#
loop_
_entity_poly.entity_id
_entity_poly.type
_entity_poly.pdbx_seq_one_letter_code
_entity_poly.pdbx_strand_id
1 'polypeptide(L)'
;MKFNFERSLIGIAIAIIIPISIGDMFNAFDHVKWLSDNIPSLTLLLLSTLAGIWLVGQDKKQKQLNHIENLLLGSTTDVKTFYNTEEALDYLAHRFTEAQHTIDQAAFSPSLSPASAYYKYDQTLTKALKKKPIRYRHAVLIADQTRLTRVKDFLENPLIQKYYVRYYIAGKHTFPGLGYAIIDNTEVVVRYPYSPEQTELWLSIQQPDIVKLFATYFENLWTSGTRLEVADSRMIDNLEQFLSTYAYVYDKSMLDNQNSVKPNISPD
;
A
#
# COMPACT_ATOMS: atom_id res chain seq x y z
N MET A 1 -19.55 -30.47 3.17
CA MET A 1 -19.29 -29.92 4.54
C MET A 1 -18.38 -28.68 4.56
N LYS A 2 -17.30 -28.60 3.75
CA LYS A 2 -16.36 -27.44 3.72
C LYS A 2 -16.99 -26.05 3.51
N PHE A 3 -18.02 -25.96 2.66
CA PHE A 3 -18.62 -24.68 2.25
C PHE A 3 -19.42 -23.96 3.35
N ASN A 4 -19.92 -24.71 4.35
CA ASN A 4 -20.73 -24.13 5.43
C ASN A 4 -19.86 -23.49 6.52
N PHE A 5 -18.66 -24.03 6.77
CA PHE A 5 -17.76 -23.54 7.81
C PHE A 5 -17.14 -22.18 7.47
N GLU A 6 -16.74 -21.96 6.22
CA GLU A 6 -16.18 -20.68 5.76
C GLU A 6 -17.21 -19.55 5.80
N ARG A 7 -18.47 -19.84 5.46
CA ARG A 7 -19.58 -18.91 5.58
C ARG A 7 -19.90 -18.58 7.04
N SER A 8 -19.83 -19.57 7.94
CA SER A 8 -19.99 -19.33 9.38
C SER A 8 -18.89 -18.44 9.95
N LEU A 9 -17.62 -18.65 9.58
CA LEU A 9 -16.50 -17.84 10.06
C LEU A 9 -16.55 -16.39 9.57
N ILE A 10 -16.86 -16.19 8.28
CA ILE A 10 -17.07 -14.84 7.73
C ILE A 10 -18.29 -14.19 8.39
N GLY A 11 -19.38 -14.95 8.59
CA GLY A 11 -20.56 -14.48 9.30
C GLY A 11 -20.27 -14.03 10.74
N ILE A 12 -19.46 -14.79 11.48
CA ILE A 12 -19.04 -14.46 12.85
C ILE A 12 -18.15 -13.21 12.86
N ALA A 13 -17.17 -13.12 11.95
CA ALA A 13 -16.31 -11.95 11.84
C ALA A 13 -17.12 -10.68 11.56
N ILE A 14 -18.05 -10.75 10.59
CA ILE A 14 -18.97 -9.64 10.26
C ILE A 14 -19.87 -9.30 11.47
N ALA A 15 -20.39 -10.30 12.15
CA ALA A 15 -21.25 -10.13 13.32
C ALA A 15 -20.53 -9.54 14.54
N ILE A 16 -19.19 -9.60 14.60
CA ILE A 16 -18.39 -8.98 15.65
C ILE A 16 -17.89 -7.60 15.24
N ILE A 17 -17.44 -7.44 13.99
CA ILE A 17 -16.92 -6.16 13.46
C ILE A 17 -18.01 -5.10 13.45
N ILE A 18 -19.19 -5.42 12.90
CA ILE A 18 -20.25 -4.42 12.71
C ILE A 18 -20.68 -3.81 14.06
N PRO A 19 -20.96 -4.59 15.12
CA PRO A 19 -21.30 -4.03 16.42
C PRO A 19 -20.17 -3.25 17.09
N ILE A 20 -18.90 -3.66 16.92
CA ILE A 20 -17.75 -2.92 17.47
C ILE A 20 -17.60 -1.58 16.74
N SER A 21 -17.69 -1.55 15.41
CA SER A 21 -17.62 -0.30 14.65
C SER A 21 -18.82 0.62 14.91
N ILE A 22 -20.02 0.06 15.07
CA ILE A 22 -21.22 0.85 15.44
C ILE A 22 -21.07 1.40 16.85
N GLY A 23 -20.64 0.58 17.82
CA GLY A 23 -20.46 1.02 19.20
C GLY A 23 -19.39 2.10 19.34
N ASP A 24 -18.31 2.02 18.57
CA ASP A 24 -17.27 3.07 18.50
C ASP A 24 -17.85 4.38 17.97
N MET A 25 -18.64 4.32 16.90
CA MET A 25 -19.30 5.50 16.31
C MET A 25 -20.25 6.21 17.29
N PHE A 26 -20.78 5.48 18.30
CA PHE A 26 -21.63 6.03 19.36
C PHE A 26 -20.90 6.25 20.69
N ASN A 27 -19.55 6.20 20.70
CA ASN A 27 -18.73 6.35 21.91
C ASN A 27 -19.12 5.37 23.03
N ALA A 28 -19.73 4.22 22.69
CA ALA A 28 -20.20 3.23 23.65
C ALA A 28 -19.03 2.56 24.41
N PHE A 29 -17.80 2.72 23.90
CA PHE A 29 -16.58 2.14 24.44
C PHE A 29 -15.66 3.15 25.13
N ASP A 30 -16.03 4.44 25.23
CA ASP A 30 -15.21 5.49 25.87
C ASP A 30 -14.91 5.20 27.36
N HIS A 31 -15.77 4.42 28.00
CA HIS A 31 -15.59 3.99 29.39
C HIS A 31 -14.57 2.85 29.54
N VAL A 32 -14.18 2.20 28.45
CA VAL A 32 -13.21 1.10 28.44
C VAL A 32 -12.00 1.53 27.62
N LYS A 33 -11.14 2.34 28.24
CA LYS A 33 -9.96 2.97 27.61
C LYS A 33 -9.07 1.99 26.82
N TRP A 34 -8.88 0.78 27.33
CA TRP A 34 -8.12 -0.24 26.60
C TRP A 34 -8.80 -0.63 25.28
N LEU A 35 -10.12 -0.74 25.24
CA LEU A 35 -10.82 -1.13 24.02
C LEU A 35 -10.78 0.00 23.01
N SER A 36 -11.10 1.24 23.41
CA SER A 36 -11.07 2.42 22.53
C SER A 36 -9.70 2.64 21.90
N ASP A 37 -8.62 2.49 22.67
CA ASP A 37 -7.24 2.71 22.20
C ASP A 37 -6.78 1.63 21.20
N ASN A 38 -7.47 0.49 21.14
CA ASN A 38 -7.07 -0.67 20.33
C ASN A 38 -8.04 -1.00 19.18
N ILE A 39 -9.15 -0.27 19.01
CA ILE A 39 -10.11 -0.50 17.91
C ILE A 39 -9.45 -0.54 16.53
N PRO A 40 -8.56 0.41 16.15
CA PRO A 40 -7.89 0.36 14.84
C PRO A 40 -7.06 -0.91 14.64
N SER A 41 -6.34 -1.34 15.67
CA SER A 41 -5.52 -2.57 15.67
C SER A 41 -6.39 -3.82 15.53
N LEU A 42 -7.53 -3.86 16.23
CA LEU A 42 -8.51 -4.96 16.13
C LEU A 42 -9.14 -5.02 14.75
N THR A 43 -9.46 -3.87 14.14
CA THR A 43 -10.00 -3.80 12.78
C THR A 43 -8.97 -4.29 11.75
N LEU A 44 -7.70 -3.86 11.86
CA LEU A 44 -6.60 -4.33 11.02
C LEU A 44 -6.34 -5.83 11.18
N LEU A 45 -6.43 -6.35 12.40
CA LEU A 45 -6.32 -7.77 12.69
C LEU A 45 -7.41 -8.58 12.00
N LEU A 46 -8.65 -8.13 12.09
CA LEU A 46 -9.78 -8.79 11.45
C LEU A 46 -9.69 -8.74 9.93
N LEU A 47 -9.29 -7.60 9.36
CA LEU A 47 -9.07 -7.47 7.91
C LEU A 47 -7.92 -8.36 7.42
N SER A 48 -6.80 -8.41 8.15
CA SER A 48 -5.67 -9.29 7.82
C SER A 48 -6.02 -10.77 7.99
N THR A 49 -6.83 -11.12 8.98
CA THR A 49 -7.36 -12.48 9.17
C THR A 49 -8.28 -12.88 8.03
N LEU A 50 -9.20 -11.99 7.61
CA LEU A 50 -10.09 -12.22 6.48
C LEU A 50 -9.28 -12.38 5.17
N ALA A 51 -8.30 -11.51 4.94
CA ALA A 51 -7.40 -11.61 3.79
C ALA A 51 -6.57 -12.91 3.80
N GLY A 52 -6.05 -13.31 4.97
CA GLY A 52 -5.31 -14.57 5.14
C GLY A 52 -6.17 -15.81 4.95
N ILE A 53 -7.41 -15.80 5.44
CA ILE A 53 -8.40 -16.88 5.22
C ILE A 53 -8.71 -17.05 3.74
N TRP A 54 -8.77 -15.94 3.00
CA TRP A 54 -9.01 -15.93 1.55
C TRP A 54 -7.81 -16.47 0.75
N LEU A 55 -6.59 -16.27 1.25
CA LEU A 55 -5.35 -16.64 0.56
C LEU A 55 -4.86 -18.07 0.83
N VAL A 56 -5.29 -18.76 1.89
CA VAL A 56 -4.58 -19.96 2.39
C VAL A 56 -5.47 -21.21 2.50
N GLY A 57 -5.05 -22.29 1.81
CA GLY A 57 -5.64 -23.63 1.91
C GLY A 57 -5.58 -24.24 3.33
N GLN A 58 -6.54 -25.12 3.63
CA GLN A 58 -6.97 -25.48 5.00
C GLN A 58 -5.89 -25.91 6.01
N ASP A 59 -4.78 -26.53 5.60
CA ASP A 59 -3.84 -27.14 6.56
C ASP A 59 -2.89 -26.14 7.25
N LYS A 60 -2.83 -24.88 6.80
CA LYS A 60 -1.97 -23.83 7.39
C LYS A 60 -2.70 -22.88 8.36
N LYS A 61 -4.04 -22.98 8.48
CA LYS A 61 -4.88 -22.05 9.25
C LYS A 61 -4.64 -22.09 10.76
N GLN A 62 -4.41 -23.27 11.35
CA GLN A 62 -4.26 -23.42 12.80
C GLN A 62 -2.96 -22.80 13.34
N LYS A 63 -1.87 -22.80 12.56
CA LYS A 63 -0.59 -22.19 12.94
C LYS A 63 -0.63 -20.66 12.90
N GLN A 64 -1.48 -20.07 12.06
CA GLN A 64 -1.64 -18.62 11.96
C GLN A 64 -2.49 -18.05 13.11
N LEU A 65 -3.51 -18.79 13.57
CA LEU A 65 -4.36 -18.37 14.69
C LEU A 65 -3.56 -18.24 16.01
N ASN A 66 -2.72 -19.21 16.33
CA ASN A 66 -1.87 -19.14 17.52
C ASN A 66 -0.78 -18.04 17.42
N HIS A 67 -0.45 -17.59 16.22
CA HIS A 67 0.49 -16.49 16.00
C HIS A 67 -0.20 -15.14 16.23
N ILE A 68 -1.43 -15.00 15.74
CA ILE A 68 -2.30 -13.83 15.91
C ILE A 68 -2.66 -13.60 17.39
N GLU A 69 -2.90 -14.67 18.14
CA GLU A 69 -3.17 -14.58 19.59
C GLU A 69 -1.97 -14.06 20.39
N ASN A 70 -0.75 -14.37 19.94
CA ASN A 70 0.49 -13.81 20.53
C ASN A 70 0.74 -12.35 20.10
N LEU A 71 0.27 -11.93 18.92
CA LEU A 71 0.32 -10.53 18.46
C LEU A 71 -0.59 -9.60 19.27
N LEU A 72 -1.69 -10.14 19.81
CA LEU A 72 -2.65 -9.42 20.65
C LEU A 72 -2.14 -9.10 22.06
N LEU A 73 -1.14 -9.84 22.55
CA LEU A 73 -0.61 -9.73 23.92
C LEU A 73 0.75 -9.02 23.99
N GLY A 74 1.34 -8.67 22.83
CA GLY A 74 2.57 -7.88 22.72
C GLY A 74 2.27 -6.37 22.72
N SER A 75 3.12 -5.61 23.40
CA SER A 75 3.00 -4.17 23.67
C SER A 75 2.51 -3.29 22.50
N THR A 76 1.60 -2.37 22.81
CA THR A 76 1.02 -1.34 21.91
C THR A 76 2.01 -0.28 21.41
N THR A 77 3.31 -0.43 21.67
CA THR A 77 4.37 0.48 21.20
C THR A 77 4.76 0.29 19.74
N ASP A 78 4.31 -0.79 19.10
CA ASP A 78 4.85 -1.26 17.83
C ASP A 78 4.07 -0.76 16.61
N VAL A 79 3.06 0.09 16.81
CA VAL A 79 2.27 0.74 15.74
C VAL A 79 2.20 2.24 15.98
N LYS A 80 2.67 3.02 15.00
CA LYS A 80 2.56 4.48 14.97
C LYS A 80 1.59 4.91 13.88
N THR A 81 0.60 5.72 14.25
CA THR A 81 -0.30 6.41 13.31
C THR A 81 0.24 7.82 13.02
N PHE A 82 -0.12 8.38 11.87
CA PHE A 82 0.24 9.76 11.51
C PHE A 82 -1.02 10.59 11.35
N TYR A 83 -0.94 11.88 11.71
CA TYR A 83 -2.08 12.78 11.63
C TYR A 83 -2.40 13.17 10.18
N ASN A 84 -1.38 13.26 9.34
CA ASN A 84 -1.53 13.63 7.93
C ASN A 84 -0.42 13.04 7.05
N THR A 85 -0.59 13.18 5.74
CA THR A 85 0.35 12.68 4.73
C THR A 85 1.71 13.36 4.78
N GLU A 86 1.80 14.63 5.17
CA GLU A 86 3.08 15.34 5.27
C GLU A 86 3.95 14.75 6.39
N GLU A 87 3.39 14.53 7.57
CA GLU A 87 4.07 13.91 8.70
C GLU A 87 4.55 12.50 8.35
N ALA A 88 3.69 11.70 7.68
CA ALA A 88 4.03 10.35 7.26
C ALA A 88 5.17 10.33 6.23
N LEU A 89 5.17 11.26 5.27
CA LEU A 89 6.22 11.38 4.26
C LEU A 89 7.55 11.84 4.87
N ASP A 90 7.52 12.80 5.79
CA ASP A 90 8.71 13.25 6.52
C ASP A 90 9.31 12.11 7.36
N TYR A 91 8.45 11.35 8.04
CA TYR A 91 8.87 10.16 8.76
C TYR A 91 9.48 9.11 7.83
N LEU A 92 8.79 8.74 6.74
CA LEU A 92 9.29 7.76 5.77
C LEU A 92 10.62 8.19 5.15
N ALA A 93 10.75 9.48 4.81
CA ALA A 93 12.00 10.06 4.30
C ALA A 93 13.14 9.90 5.31
N HIS A 94 12.90 10.20 6.59
CA HIS A 94 13.88 10.00 7.66
C HIS A 94 14.27 8.52 7.78
N ARG A 95 13.30 7.60 7.83
CA ARG A 95 13.58 6.16 7.94
C ARG A 95 14.36 5.62 6.75
N PHE A 96 14.12 6.12 5.54
CA PHE A 96 14.92 5.77 4.36
C PHE A 96 16.37 6.25 4.45
N THR A 97 16.63 7.38 5.13
CA THR A 97 18.02 7.80 5.40
C THR A 97 18.71 6.95 6.45
N GLU A 98 17.95 6.36 7.39
CA GLU A 98 18.47 5.52 8.46
C GLU A 98 18.65 4.07 8.06
N ALA A 99 17.96 3.61 7.01
CA ALA A 99 18.10 2.27 6.47
C ALA A 99 19.56 1.88 6.22
N GLN A 100 19.87 0.61 6.49
CA GLN A 100 21.24 0.08 6.45
C GLN A 100 21.42 -1.00 5.38
N HIS A 101 20.37 -1.76 5.09
CA HIS A 101 20.48 -2.98 4.27
C HIS A 101 19.53 -2.95 3.08
N THR A 102 18.23 -2.80 3.33
CA THR A 102 17.20 -3.02 2.31
C THR A 102 16.03 -2.08 2.48
N ILE A 103 15.52 -1.60 1.35
CA ILE A 103 14.21 -0.95 1.27
C ILE A 103 13.43 -1.68 0.18
N ASP A 104 12.27 -2.21 0.54
CA ASP A 104 11.36 -2.88 -0.39
C ASP A 104 10.07 -2.08 -0.47
N GLN A 105 9.79 -1.47 -1.61
CA GLN A 105 8.64 -0.58 -1.77
C GLN A 105 7.66 -1.12 -2.81
N ALA A 106 6.41 -1.29 -2.38
CA ALA A 106 5.27 -1.54 -3.24
C ALA A 106 4.56 -0.21 -3.50
N ALA A 107 4.51 0.24 -4.75
CA ALA A 107 3.90 1.50 -5.18
C ALA A 107 2.69 1.22 -6.09
N PHE A 108 1.65 0.60 -5.52
CA PHE A 108 0.39 0.29 -6.21
C PHE A 108 -0.74 1.26 -5.89
N SER A 109 -0.54 2.13 -4.91
CA SER A 109 -1.43 3.27 -4.63
C SER A 109 -1.50 4.22 -5.83
N PRO A 110 -2.44 5.16 -5.91
CA PRO A 110 -2.32 6.33 -6.77
C PRO A 110 -1.11 7.21 -6.40
N SER A 111 -0.64 7.99 -7.38
CA SER A 111 0.41 8.98 -7.16
C SER A 111 -0.08 10.04 -6.18
N LEU A 112 0.80 10.46 -5.27
CA LEU A 112 0.52 11.58 -4.40
C LEU A 112 0.49 12.85 -5.26
N SER A 113 -0.53 13.68 -5.06
CA SER A 113 -0.56 15.01 -5.68
C SER A 113 0.73 15.75 -5.31
N PRO A 114 1.35 16.51 -6.24
CA PRO A 114 2.58 17.23 -5.97
C PRO A 114 2.37 18.29 -4.88
N ALA A 115 2.62 17.89 -3.64
CA ALA A 115 2.78 18.75 -2.48
C ALA A 115 4.27 18.90 -2.15
N SER A 116 4.63 19.99 -1.49
CA SER A 116 6.00 20.26 -1.00
C SER A 116 6.59 19.06 -0.23
N ALA A 117 5.78 18.37 0.56
CA ALA A 117 6.17 17.19 1.32
C ALA A 117 6.64 16.02 0.44
N TYR A 118 5.93 15.75 -0.67
CA TYR A 118 6.32 14.66 -1.60
C TYR A 118 7.65 14.97 -2.29
N TYR A 119 7.86 16.22 -2.69
CA TYR A 119 9.12 16.65 -3.28
C TYR A 119 10.29 16.48 -2.30
N LYS A 120 10.11 16.89 -1.03
CA LYS A 120 11.10 16.71 0.03
C LYS A 120 11.40 15.23 0.28
N TYR A 121 10.37 14.37 0.31
CA TYR A 121 10.52 12.92 0.41
C TYR A 121 11.35 12.36 -0.76
N ASP A 122 11.01 12.72 -2.00
CA ASP A 122 11.69 12.23 -3.20
C ASP A 122 13.17 12.65 -3.25
N GLN A 123 13.45 13.92 -2.94
CA GLN A 123 14.83 14.40 -2.81
C GLN A 123 15.61 13.64 -1.74
N THR A 124 14.97 13.34 -0.61
CA THR A 124 15.61 12.65 0.52
C THR A 124 15.91 11.20 0.17
N LEU A 125 14.96 10.48 -0.42
CA LEU A 125 15.18 9.13 -0.93
C LEU A 125 16.32 9.12 -1.96
N THR A 126 16.28 10.02 -2.93
CA THR A 126 17.33 10.14 -3.96
C THR A 126 18.70 10.35 -3.33
N LYS A 127 18.82 11.22 -2.32
CA LYS A 127 20.07 11.44 -1.58
C LYS A 127 20.51 10.19 -0.81
N ALA A 128 19.59 9.47 -0.17
CA ALA A 128 19.89 8.25 0.56
C ALA A 128 20.47 7.17 -0.36
N LEU A 129 19.82 6.94 -1.51
CA LEU A 129 20.24 5.94 -2.51
C LEU A 129 21.59 6.25 -3.16
N LYS A 130 21.95 7.54 -3.28
CA LYS A 130 23.26 7.96 -3.81
C LYS A 130 24.40 7.79 -2.79
N LYS A 131 24.11 7.95 -1.50
CA LYS A 131 25.12 7.95 -0.43
C LYS A 131 25.45 6.57 0.09
N LYS A 132 24.44 5.70 0.20
CA LYS A 132 24.56 4.40 0.85
C LYS A 132 24.29 3.27 -0.14
N PRO A 133 25.05 2.18 -0.11
CA PRO A 133 24.81 1.02 -0.97
C PRO A 133 23.67 0.14 -0.41
N ILE A 134 22.49 0.74 -0.18
CA ILE A 134 21.26 0.07 0.25
C ILE A 134 20.63 -0.62 -0.97
N ARG A 135 20.18 -1.87 -0.81
CA ARG A 135 19.42 -2.55 -1.86
C ARG A 135 17.98 -2.02 -1.85
N TYR A 136 17.63 -1.24 -2.87
CA TYR A 136 16.29 -0.69 -3.02
C TYR A 136 15.53 -1.44 -4.11
N ARG A 137 14.51 -2.22 -3.72
CA ARG A 137 13.62 -2.94 -4.63
C ARG A 137 12.29 -2.24 -4.71
N HIS A 138 11.86 -1.91 -5.93
CA HIS A 138 10.65 -1.15 -6.18
C HIS A 138 9.70 -1.94 -7.07
N ALA A 139 8.59 -2.42 -6.49
CA ALA A 139 7.49 -3.03 -7.22
C ALA A 139 6.44 -1.95 -7.51
N VAL A 140 6.31 -1.53 -8.77
CA VAL A 140 5.55 -0.34 -9.14
C VAL A 140 4.44 -0.63 -10.15
N LEU A 141 3.26 -0.06 -9.90
CA LEU A 141 2.20 0.03 -10.90
C LEU A 141 2.43 1.29 -11.75
N ILE A 142 2.78 1.10 -13.02
CA ILE A 142 2.97 2.20 -13.98
C ILE A 142 1.58 2.63 -14.48
N ALA A 143 1.04 3.66 -13.83
CA ALA A 143 -0.28 4.22 -14.11
C ALA A 143 -0.23 5.62 -14.73
N ASP A 144 0.90 6.33 -14.59
CA ASP A 144 1.08 7.70 -15.06
C ASP A 144 2.54 7.97 -15.48
N GLN A 145 2.73 9.06 -16.22
CA GLN A 145 4.03 9.46 -16.74
C GLN A 145 4.99 9.84 -15.60
N THR A 146 4.50 10.45 -14.52
CA THR A 146 5.34 10.89 -13.39
C THR A 146 6.07 9.72 -12.74
N ARG A 147 5.40 8.57 -12.58
CA ARG A 147 6.03 7.34 -12.08
C ARG A 147 7.08 6.80 -13.03
N LEU A 148 6.74 6.74 -14.32
CA LEU A 148 7.66 6.22 -15.32
C LEU A 148 8.93 7.08 -15.39
N THR A 149 8.79 8.40 -15.41
CA THR A 149 9.91 9.35 -15.33
C THR A 149 10.75 9.12 -14.09
N ARG A 150 10.14 9.01 -12.90
CA ARG A 150 10.90 8.74 -11.66
C ARG A 150 11.68 7.42 -11.72
N VAL A 151 11.07 6.36 -12.24
CA VAL A 151 11.74 5.06 -12.39
C VAL A 151 12.93 5.17 -13.35
N LYS A 152 12.75 5.87 -14.47
CA LYS A 152 13.79 6.15 -15.45
C LYS A 152 14.93 6.96 -14.84
N ASP A 153 14.62 8.04 -14.14
CA ASP A 153 15.60 8.89 -13.46
C ASP A 153 16.46 8.09 -12.47
N PHE A 154 15.87 7.11 -11.76
CA PHE A 154 16.64 6.27 -10.83
C PHE A 154 17.46 5.20 -11.53
N LEU A 155 16.95 4.61 -12.61
CA LEU A 155 17.67 3.62 -13.41
C LEU A 155 18.88 4.26 -14.11
N GLU A 156 18.70 5.45 -14.70
CA GLU A 156 19.72 6.14 -15.49
C GLU A 156 20.77 6.87 -14.63
N ASN A 157 20.53 7.04 -13.32
CA ASN A 157 21.45 7.75 -12.45
C ASN A 157 22.66 6.89 -12.07
N PRO A 158 23.89 7.20 -12.53
CA PRO A 158 25.07 6.38 -12.26
C PRO A 158 25.49 6.38 -10.77
N LEU A 159 24.99 7.33 -9.97
CA LEU A 159 25.24 7.39 -8.53
C LEU A 159 24.32 6.45 -7.74
N ILE A 160 23.25 5.92 -8.34
CA ILE A 160 22.29 5.01 -7.71
C ILE A 160 22.58 3.58 -8.18
N GLN A 161 23.44 2.86 -7.44
CA GLN A 161 23.99 1.58 -7.92
C GLN A 161 23.12 0.35 -7.61
N LYS A 162 22.26 0.43 -6.60
CA LYS A 162 21.50 -0.73 -6.08
C LYS A 162 19.99 -0.51 -6.12
N TYR A 163 19.53 0.12 -7.20
CA TYR A 163 18.12 0.23 -7.51
C TYR A 163 17.67 -0.90 -8.43
N TYR A 164 16.61 -1.59 -8.03
CA TYR A 164 16.01 -2.67 -8.80
C TYR A 164 14.53 -2.38 -8.90
N VAL A 165 13.95 -2.52 -10.09
CA VAL A 165 12.53 -2.27 -10.31
C VAL A 165 11.86 -3.44 -11.00
N ARG A 166 10.63 -3.71 -10.55
CA ARG A 166 9.67 -4.61 -11.16
C ARG A 166 8.41 -3.81 -11.44
N TYR A 167 7.90 -3.87 -12.65
CA TYR A 167 6.75 -3.07 -13.05
C TYR A 167 5.54 -3.93 -13.39
N TYR A 168 4.38 -3.29 -13.26
CA TYR A 168 3.07 -3.79 -13.64
C TYR A 168 2.35 -2.76 -14.47
N ILE A 169 1.48 -3.24 -15.37
CA ILE A 169 0.65 -2.39 -16.22
C ILE A 169 -0.77 -2.41 -15.65
N ALA A 170 -1.33 -1.21 -15.41
CA ALA A 170 -2.71 -1.05 -14.97
C ALA A 170 -3.69 -1.72 -15.96
N GLY A 171 -4.73 -2.36 -15.43
CA GLY A 171 -5.74 -3.09 -16.22
C GLY A 171 -5.33 -4.50 -16.67
N LYS A 172 -4.04 -4.86 -16.67
CA LYS A 172 -3.59 -6.26 -16.89
C LYS A 172 -3.55 -7.07 -15.61
N HIS A 173 -3.42 -6.41 -14.46
CA HIS A 173 -3.32 -7.05 -13.17
C HIS A 173 -4.30 -6.43 -12.17
N THR A 174 -4.96 -7.28 -11.39
CA THR A 174 -5.85 -6.89 -10.28
C THR A 174 -5.11 -7.13 -8.98
N PHE A 175 -4.36 -6.14 -8.50
CA PHE A 175 -3.81 -6.15 -7.16
C PHE A 175 -4.64 -5.25 -6.25
N PRO A 176 -4.84 -5.62 -4.98
CA PRO A 176 -5.27 -4.62 -4.00
C PRO A 176 -4.22 -3.50 -4.04
N GLY A 177 -4.67 -2.27 -4.30
CA GLY A 177 -3.82 -1.10 -4.57
C GLY A 177 -3.03 -0.61 -3.37
N LEU A 178 -2.46 -1.50 -2.57
CA LEU A 178 -1.75 -1.21 -1.33
C LEU A 178 -0.32 -0.72 -1.63
N GLY A 179 -0.07 0.51 -1.26
CA GLY A 179 1.24 1.15 -1.18
C GLY A 179 1.85 0.99 0.21
N TYR A 180 3.05 0.44 0.26
CA TYR A 180 3.80 0.27 1.49
C TYR A 180 5.31 0.20 1.21
N ALA A 181 6.11 0.44 2.24
CA ALA A 181 7.55 0.25 2.21
C ALA A 181 8.00 -0.57 3.43
N ILE A 182 8.89 -1.52 3.21
CA ILE A 182 9.52 -2.33 4.24
C ILE A 182 10.97 -1.86 4.36
N ILE A 183 11.40 -1.55 5.58
CA ILE A 183 12.73 -1.01 5.87
C ILE A 183 13.48 -2.02 6.72
N ASP A 184 14.62 -2.48 6.21
CA ASP A 184 15.54 -3.43 6.84
C ASP A 184 14.88 -4.72 7.39
N ASN A 185 13.70 -5.10 6.87
CA ASN A 185 12.86 -6.18 7.40
C ASN A 185 12.49 -6.03 8.89
N THR A 186 12.47 -4.80 9.40
CA THR A 186 12.13 -4.50 10.81
C THR A 186 10.90 -3.61 10.95
N GLU A 187 10.51 -2.93 9.87
CA GLU A 187 9.41 -1.97 9.89
C GLU A 187 8.68 -1.99 8.55
N VAL A 188 7.36 -1.89 8.59
CA VAL A 188 6.53 -1.61 7.42
C VAL A 188 5.78 -0.29 7.62
N VAL A 189 5.92 0.61 6.65
CA VAL A 189 5.12 1.83 6.56
C VAL A 189 4.08 1.64 5.48
N VAL A 190 2.80 1.69 5.83
CA VAL A 190 1.67 1.44 4.94
C VAL A 190 0.77 2.67 4.85
N ARG A 191 0.25 2.90 3.66
CA ARG A 191 -0.77 3.91 3.35
C ARG A 191 -2.03 3.18 2.90
N TYR A 192 -3.22 3.56 3.38
CA TYR A 192 -4.52 3.05 2.93
C TYR A 192 -5.64 3.83 3.63
N PRO A 193 -6.86 4.01 3.10
CA PRO A 193 -7.29 3.81 1.70
C PRO A 193 -6.82 4.95 0.79
N TYR A 194 -7.19 4.87 -0.49
CA TYR A 194 -6.77 5.81 -1.55
C TYR A 194 -7.93 6.54 -2.23
N SER A 195 -9.12 6.48 -1.65
CA SER A 195 -10.28 7.14 -2.21
C SER A 195 -10.20 8.63 -1.93
N PRO A 196 -10.46 9.52 -2.91
CA PRO A 196 -10.58 10.97 -2.67
C PRO A 196 -11.61 11.33 -1.59
N GLU A 197 -12.57 10.44 -1.37
CA GLU A 197 -13.66 10.61 -0.40
C GLU A 197 -13.30 10.12 1.00
N GLN A 198 -12.11 9.53 1.19
CA GLN A 198 -11.69 8.94 2.46
C GLN A 198 -10.38 9.57 2.95
N THR A 199 -10.30 9.86 4.24
CA THR A 199 -9.06 10.28 4.87
C THR A 199 -8.03 9.14 4.78
N GLU A 200 -6.87 9.44 4.21
CA GLU A 200 -5.78 8.47 4.13
C GLU A 200 -5.25 8.15 5.53
N LEU A 201 -5.17 6.87 5.86
CA LEU A 201 -4.49 6.40 7.06
C LEU A 201 -3.07 5.99 6.68
N TRP A 202 -2.11 6.50 7.45
CA TRP A 202 -0.72 6.10 7.41
C TRP A 202 -0.36 5.42 8.72
N LEU A 203 0.37 4.30 8.61
CA LEU A 203 0.83 3.52 9.76
C LEU A 203 2.29 3.13 9.56
N SER A 204 3.08 3.21 10.62
CA SER A 204 4.37 2.52 10.75
C SER A 204 4.19 1.38 11.75
N ILE A 205 4.61 0.17 11.38
CA ILE A 205 4.41 -1.04 12.17
C ILE A 205 5.74 -1.76 12.28
N GLN A 206 6.21 -2.01 13.51
CA GLN A 206 7.46 -2.70 13.81
C GLN A 206 7.25 -4.12 14.36
N GLN A 207 5.99 -4.56 14.44
CA GLN A 207 5.65 -5.89 14.93
C GLN A 207 6.20 -6.97 13.97
N PRO A 208 7.12 -7.86 14.41
CA PRO A 208 7.90 -8.72 13.51
C PRO A 208 7.06 -9.59 12.57
N ASP A 209 5.93 -10.12 13.05
CA ASP A 209 5.11 -11.03 12.24
C ASP A 209 4.30 -10.29 11.18
N ILE A 210 3.91 -9.03 11.45
CA ILE A 210 3.29 -8.16 10.45
C ILE A 210 4.34 -7.80 9.38
N VAL A 211 5.54 -7.41 9.81
CA VAL A 211 6.63 -7.10 8.87
C VAL A 211 6.95 -8.33 7.99
N LYS A 212 7.00 -9.52 8.57
CA LYS A 212 7.19 -10.78 7.84
C LYS A 212 6.05 -11.09 6.86
N LEU A 213 4.79 -10.80 7.24
CA LEU A 213 3.64 -10.95 6.35
C LEU A 213 3.80 -10.04 5.11
N PHE A 214 4.10 -8.77 5.33
CA PHE A 214 4.32 -7.80 4.25
C PHE A 214 5.53 -8.16 3.39
N ALA A 215 6.64 -8.61 3.99
CA ALA A 215 7.81 -9.08 3.25
C ALA A 215 7.48 -10.29 2.37
N THR A 216 6.72 -11.26 2.90
CA THR A 216 6.28 -12.43 2.12
C THR A 216 5.37 -12.00 0.96
N TYR A 217 4.46 -11.05 1.20
CA TYR A 217 3.61 -10.50 0.16
C TYR A 217 4.42 -9.76 -0.90
N PHE A 218 5.41 -8.96 -0.49
CA PHE A 218 6.33 -8.26 -1.39
C PHE A 218 7.10 -9.25 -2.27
N GLU A 219 7.58 -10.38 -1.75
CA GLU A 219 8.28 -11.38 -2.58
C GLU A 219 7.37 -11.99 -3.66
N ASN A 220 6.08 -12.23 -3.35
CA ASN A 220 5.12 -12.70 -4.34
C ASN A 220 4.86 -11.67 -5.45
N LEU A 221 4.83 -10.38 -5.08
CA LEU A 221 4.82 -9.30 -6.07
C LEU A 221 6.13 -9.34 -6.85
N TRP A 222 7.27 -9.18 -6.19
CA TRP A 222 8.59 -9.12 -6.80
C TRP A 222 8.88 -10.23 -7.82
N THR A 223 8.49 -11.47 -7.51
CA THR A 223 8.67 -12.64 -8.38
C THR A 223 7.74 -12.65 -9.59
N SER A 224 6.54 -12.07 -9.49
CA SER A 224 5.55 -12.00 -10.58
C SER A 224 5.70 -10.77 -11.48
N GLY A 225 6.41 -9.74 -11.05
CA GLY A 225 6.59 -8.50 -11.82
C GLY A 225 7.58 -8.63 -12.97
N THR A 226 7.38 -7.83 -14.02
CA THR A 226 8.33 -7.75 -15.14
C THR A 226 9.52 -6.90 -14.73
N ARG A 227 10.75 -7.39 -14.95
CA ARG A 227 11.97 -6.61 -14.68
C ARG A 227 12.07 -5.45 -15.66
N LEU A 228 12.54 -4.29 -15.18
CA LEU A 228 12.90 -3.16 -16.03
C LEU A 228 14.37 -2.79 -15.76
N GLU A 229 15.17 -2.74 -16.81
CA GLU A 229 16.59 -2.37 -16.76
C GLU A 229 16.90 -1.17 -17.67
N VAL A 230 18.02 -0.48 -17.45
CA VAL A 230 18.48 0.64 -18.28
C VAL A 230 18.66 0.23 -19.74
N ALA A 231 19.10 -1.00 -19.99
CA ALA A 231 19.31 -1.54 -21.33
C ALA A 231 17.99 -1.75 -22.10
N ASP A 232 16.83 -1.71 -21.42
CA ASP A 232 15.52 -1.95 -22.00
C ASP A 232 14.88 -0.66 -22.57
N SER A 233 15.64 0.17 -23.29
CA SER A 233 15.15 1.46 -23.82
C SER A 233 13.86 1.29 -24.65
N ARG A 234 13.79 0.27 -25.50
CA ARG A 234 12.57 -0.07 -26.25
C ARG A 234 11.37 -0.37 -25.37
N MET A 235 11.57 -0.97 -24.20
CA MET A 235 10.47 -1.24 -23.27
C MET A 235 9.99 0.05 -22.61
N ILE A 236 10.90 0.95 -22.25
CA ILE A 236 10.56 2.28 -21.73
C ILE A 236 9.75 3.06 -22.77
N ASP A 237 10.20 3.09 -24.03
CA ASP A 237 9.49 3.75 -25.14
C ASP A 237 8.08 3.16 -25.33
N ASN A 238 7.94 1.83 -25.25
CA ASN A 238 6.64 1.16 -25.32
C ASN A 238 5.72 1.54 -24.14
N LEU A 239 6.28 1.73 -22.94
CA LEU A 239 5.52 2.18 -21.77
C LEU A 239 5.09 3.64 -21.91
N GLU A 240 5.95 4.52 -22.39
CA GLU A 240 5.62 5.92 -22.70
C GLU A 240 4.50 5.98 -23.74
N GLN A 241 4.60 5.20 -24.83
CA GLN A 241 3.57 5.12 -25.86
C GLN A 241 2.25 4.59 -25.28
N PHE A 242 2.29 3.52 -24.49
CA PHE A 242 1.11 2.96 -23.83
C PHE A 242 0.42 4.01 -22.94
N LEU A 243 1.18 4.73 -22.11
CA LEU A 243 0.64 5.77 -21.24
C LEU A 243 0.03 6.93 -22.02
N SER A 244 0.64 7.35 -23.15
CA SER A 244 0.08 8.41 -24.01
C SER A 244 -1.26 8.01 -24.62
N THR A 245 -1.41 6.74 -25.03
CA THR A 245 -2.66 6.21 -25.56
C THR A 245 -3.70 6.03 -24.45
N TYR A 246 -3.27 5.52 -23.29
CA TYR A 246 -4.18 5.29 -22.17
C TYR A 246 -4.72 6.60 -21.58
N ALA A 247 -3.86 7.61 -21.41
CA ALA A 247 -4.26 8.94 -20.96
C ALA A 247 -5.29 9.57 -21.92
N TYR A 248 -5.08 9.44 -23.23
CA TYR A 248 -6.03 9.91 -24.24
C TYR A 248 -7.39 9.22 -24.13
N VAL A 249 -7.42 7.90 -23.93
CA VAL A 249 -8.67 7.13 -23.78
C VAL A 249 -9.39 7.49 -22.47
N TYR A 250 -8.66 7.61 -21.37
CA TYR A 250 -9.24 7.94 -20.07
C TYR A 250 -9.84 9.35 -20.06
N ASP A 251 -9.11 10.34 -20.57
CA ASP A 251 -9.58 11.74 -20.64
C ASP A 251 -10.80 11.87 -21.56
N LYS A 252 -10.79 11.20 -22.71
CA LYS A 252 -11.96 11.13 -23.61
C LYS A 252 -13.18 10.50 -22.93
N SER A 253 -13.00 9.41 -22.18
CA SER A 253 -14.11 8.76 -21.46
C SER A 253 -14.69 9.62 -20.33
N MET A 254 -13.87 10.45 -19.69
CA MET A 254 -14.32 11.42 -18.69
C MET A 254 -15.09 12.57 -19.34
N LEU A 255 -14.61 13.09 -20.47
CA LEU A 255 -15.29 14.14 -21.24
C LEU A 255 -16.63 13.66 -21.83
N ASP A 256 -16.68 12.44 -22.35
CA ASP A 256 -17.92 11.85 -22.89
C ASP A 256 -18.96 11.62 -21.78
N ASN A 257 -18.53 11.19 -20.59
CA ASN A 257 -19.42 11.05 -19.42
C ASN A 257 -19.95 12.41 -18.93
N GLN A 258 -19.12 13.47 -18.90
CA GLN A 258 -19.58 14.81 -18.53
C GLN A 258 -20.59 15.39 -19.53
N ASN A 259 -20.42 15.11 -20.83
CA ASN A 259 -21.35 15.58 -21.88
C ASN A 259 -22.67 14.80 -21.95
N SER A 260 -22.72 13.59 -21.38
CA SER A 260 -23.94 12.77 -21.29
C SER A 260 -24.90 13.20 -20.19
N VAL A 261 -24.43 14.00 -19.22
CA VAL A 261 -25.24 14.60 -18.16
C VAL A 261 -25.65 16.01 -18.57
N LYS A 262 -26.45 16.14 -19.65
CA LYS A 262 -27.18 17.40 -19.89
C LYS A 262 -28.43 17.41 -19.00
N PRO A 263 -28.62 18.42 -18.13
CA PRO A 263 -29.85 18.54 -17.36
C PRO A 263 -31.01 18.69 -18.34
N ASN A 264 -32.03 17.84 -18.16
CA ASN A 264 -33.28 17.93 -18.89
C ASN A 264 -34.05 19.12 -18.31
N ILE A 265 -33.70 20.34 -18.73
CA ILE A 265 -34.39 21.56 -18.33
C ILE A 265 -35.65 21.61 -19.19
N SER A 266 -36.78 21.22 -18.60
CA SER A 266 -38.10 21.46 -19.18
C SER A 266 -38.31 22.97 -19.29
N PRO A 267 -38.69 23.50 -20.46
CA PRO A 267 -39.17 24.88 -20.55
C PRO A 267 -40.56 24.95 -19.92
N ASP A 268 -40.69 25.80 -18.89
CA ASP A 268 -41.98 26.29 -18.38
C ASP A 268 -42.53 27.40 -19.29
#